data_AF-A0A4V1E972-F1
#
_entry.id   AF-A0A4V1E972-F1
#
_cell.length_a   1.000
_cell.length_b   1.000
_cell.length_c   1.000
_cell.angle_alpha   90.00
_cell.angle_beta   90.00
_cell.angle_gamma   90.00
#
_symmetry.space_group_name_H-M   'P 1'
#
loop_
_entity.id
_entity.type
_entity.pdbx_description
1 polymer ?
#
loop_
_entity_poly.entity_id
_entity_poly.type
_entity_poly.pdbx_seq_one_letter_code
_entity_poly.pdbx_strand_id
1 'polypeptide(L)' 'MQLEELTGDERTLVVVALQALFRERLTASNAVFTVCSLSGKEQPPEDIFGMCEVEDALRRIGAAPAR' A
#
# COMPACT_ATOMS: atom_id res chain seq x y z
N MET A 1 3.49 -19.40 0.24
CA MET A 1 3.52 -18.83 1.60
C MET A 1 2.13 -18.31 1.89
N GLN A 2 1.47 -18.83 2.93
CA GLN A 2 0.20 -18.27 3.39
C GLN A 2 0.52 -17.17 4.41
N LEU A 3 0.04 -15.95 4.18
CA LEU A 3 0.32 -14.80 5.05
C LEU A 3 -0.27 -15.01 6.46
N GLU A 4 -1.38 -15.74 6.52
CA GLU A 4 -2.14 -16.08 7.71
C GLU A 4 -1.37 -17.02 8.66
N GLU A 5 -0.42 -17.78 8.12
CA GLU A 5 0.36 -18.78 8.87
C GLU A 5 1.66 -18.19 9.46
N LEU A 6 2.02 -16.95 9.08
CA LEU A 6 3.24 -16.31 9.55
C LEU A 6 3.11 -15.92 11.03
N THR A 7 4.14 -16.24 11.81
CA THR A 7 4.22 -15.90 13.24
C THR A 7 5.58 -15.30 13.58
N GLY A 8 5.72 -14.77 14.81
CA GLY A 8 6.99 -14.25 15.32
C GLY A 8 7.65 -13.17 14.46
N ASP A 9 8.96 -13.28 14.27
CA ASP A 9 9.77 -12.29 13.56
C ASP A 9 9.46 -12.22 12.06
N GLU A 10 9.15 -13.35 11.43
CA GLU A 10 8.76 -13.40 10.03
C GLU A 10 7.48 -12.62 9.78
N ARG A 11 6.46 -12.81 10.64
CA ARG A 11 5.24 -12.01 10.60
C ARG A 11 5.55 -10.52 10.74
N THR A 12 6.42 -10.19 11.69
CA THR A 12 6.79 -8.78 11.96
C THR A 12 7.47 -8.14 10.76
N LEU A 13 8.42 -8.83 10.13
CA LEU A 13 9.10 -8.37 8.94
C LEU A 13 8.13 -8.15 7.77
N VAL A 14 7.22 -9.09 7.53
CA VAL A 14 6.23 -8.97 6.46
C VAL A 14 5.25 -7.82 6.71
N VAL A 15 4.77 -7.66 7.94
CA VAL A 15 3.93 -6.50 8.29
C VAL A 15 4.68 -5.20 8.04
N VAL A 16 5.93 -5.06 8.50
CA VAL A 16 6.73 -3.84 8.28
C VAL A 16 6.95 -3.57 6.79
N ALA A 17 7.23 -4.60 6.00
CA ALA A 17 7.41 -4.45 4.55
C ALA A 17 6.11 -4.00 3.86
N LEU A 18 4.97 -4.59 4.20
CA LEU A 18 3.67 -4.19 3.66
C LEU A 18 3.29 -2.76 4.08
N GLN A 19 3.62 -2.35 5.31
CA GLN A 19 3.41 -0.97 5.76
C GLN A 19 4.28 0.03 4.98
N ALA A 20 5.54 -0.32 4.71
CA ALA A 20 6.43 0.51 3.91
C ALA A 20 5.89 0.64 2.47
N LEU A 21 5.48 -0.47 1.86
CA LEU A 21 4.90 -0.49 0.52
C LEU A 21 3.61 0.35 0.43
N PHE A 22 2.73 0.27 1.44
CA PHE A 22 1.52 1.08 1.49
C PHE A 22 1.85 2.58 1.49
N ARG A 23 2.78 3.01 2.35
CA ARG A 23 3.20 4.43 2.41
C ARG A 23 3.85 4.90 1.12
N GLU A 24 4.68 4.07 0.49
CA GLU A 24 5.30 4.38 -0.80
C GLU A 24 4.24 4.60 -1.88
N ARG A 25 3.29 3.68 -2.02
CA ARG A 25 2.21 3.76 -3.02
C ARG A 25 1.28 4.94 -2.78
N LEU A 26 0.94 5.23 -1.53
CA LEU A 26 0.17 6.41 -1.15
C LEU A 26 0.90 7.71 -1.51
N THR A 27 2.21 7.74 -1.28
CA THR A 27 3.03 8.92 -1.62
C THR A 27 3.11 9.10 -3.13
N ALA A 28 3.28 8.00 -3.88
CA ALA A 28 3.31 8.02 -5.33
C ALA A 28 1.97 8.47 -5.93
N SER A 29 0.84 7.97 -5.43
CA SER A 29 -0.49 8.37 -5.92
C SER A 29 -0.75 9.85 -5.67
N ASN A 30 -0.47 10.33 -4.45
CA ASN A 30 -0.60 11.74 -4.10
C ASN A 30 0.28 12.64 -4.98
N ALA A 31 1.53 12.24 -5.24
CA ALA A 31 2.44 12.99 -6.10
C ALA A 31 1.91 13.08 -7.54
N VAL A 32 1.47 11.95 -8.12
CA VAL A 32 0.91 11.92 -9.48
C VAL A 32 -0.35 12.77 -9.58
N PHE A 33 -1.30 12.63 -8.65
CA PHE A 33 -2.54 13.42 -8.67
C PHE A 33 -2.29 14.91 -8.51
N THR A 34 -1.32 15.28 -7.67
CA THR A 34 -0.89 16.67 -7.51
C THR A 34 -0.33 17.21 -8.83
N VAL A 35 0.58 16.48 -9.49
CA VAL A 35 1.18 16.93 -10.76
C VAL A 35 0.14 16.99 -11.88
N CYS A 36 -0.76 16.01 -12.00
CA CYS A 36 -1.84 16.06 -12.99
C CYS A 36 -2.75 17.28 -12.76
N SER A 37 -3.13 17.55 -11.51
CA SER A 37 -3.93 18.72 -11.13
C SER A 37 -3.23 20.04 -11.51
N LEU A 38 -1.95 20.18 -11.17
CA LEU A 38 -1.15 21.39 -11.48
C LEU A 38 -0.94 21.59 -12.99
N SER A 39 -0.88 20.51 -13.77
CA SER A 39 -0.65 20.56 -15.21
C SER A 39 -1.93 20.54 -16.05
N GLY A 40 -3.11 20.50 -15.41
CA GLY A 40 -4.40 20.40 -16.10
C GLY A 40 -4.58 19.10 -16.89
N LYS A 41 -3.86 18.04 -16.51
CA LYS A 41 -3.95 16.72 -17.14
C LYS A 41 -4.95 15.85 -16.41
N GLU A 42 -5.53 14.91 -17.15
CA GLU A 42 -6.38 13.87 -16.57
C GLU A 42 -5.58 13.01 -15.58
N GLN A 43 -6.20 12.70 -14.44
CA GLN A 43 -5.63 11.81 -13.44
C GLN A 43 -5.80 10.36 -13.88
N PRO A 44 -4.80 9.48 -13.64
CA PRO A 44 -5.01 8.07 -13.87
C PRO A 44 -6.03 7.50 -12.85
N PRO A 45 -6.64 6.36 -13.15
CA PRO A 45 -7.42 5.59 -12.18
C PRO A 45 -6.63 5.31 -10.91
N GLU A 46 -7.25 5.43 -9.73
CA GLU A 46 -6.57 5.26 -8.43
C GLU A 46 -6.08 3.82 -8.17
N ASP A 47 -6.77 2.84 -8.73
CA ASP A 47 -6.43 1.42 -8.65
C ASP A 47 -5.08 1.08 -9.30
N ILE A 48 -4.57 1.91 -10.23
CA ILE A 48 -3.26 1.68 -10.87
C ILE A 48 -2.10 1.66 -9.86
N PHE A 49 -2.26 2.31 -8.69
CA PHE A 49 -1.25 2.32 -7.63
C PHE A 49 -1.27 1.04 -6.79
N GLY A 50 -2.28 0.18 -6.96
CA GLY A 50 -2.39 -1.11 -6.29
C GLY A 50 -2.51 -1.01 -4.77
N MET A 51 -3.18 0.03 -4.26
CA MET A 51 -3.29 0.26 -2.82
C MET A 51 -4.14 -0.82 -2.14
N CYS A 52 -5.24 -1.24 -2.78
CA CYS A 52 -6.16 -2.24 -2.27
C CYS A 52 -5.47 -3.59 -2.00
N GLU A 53 -4.57 -4.02 -2.89
CA GLU A 53 -3.84 -5.28 -2.74
C GLU A 53 -2.92 -5.28 -1.52
N VAL A 54 -2.33 -4.12 -1.18
CA VAL A 54 -1.48 -3.99 0.01
C VAL A 54 -2.35 -3.95 1.27
N GLU A 55 -3.49 -3.27 1.24
CA GLU A 55 -4.45 -3.29 2.33
C GLU A 55 -4.97 -4.70 2.60
N ASP A 56 -5.31 -5.44 1.55
CA ASP A 56 -5.83 -6.80 1.67
C ASP A 56 -4.76 -7.76 2.18
N ALA A 57 -3.50 -7.62 1.72
CA ALA A 57 -2.39 -8.36 2.28
C ALA A 57 -2.18 -8.07 3.78
N LEU A 58 -2.28 -6.80 4.20
CA LEU A 58 -2.22 -6.40 5.60
C LEU A 58 -3.38 -7.02 6.42
N ARG A 59 -4.61 -6.97 5.89
CA ARG A 59 -5.79 -7.57 6.56
C ARG A 59 -5.62 -9.07 6.74
N ARG A 60 -5.11 -9.78 5.73
CA ARG A 60 -4.86 -11.23 5.78
C ARG A 60 -3.87 -11.64 6.87
N ILE A 61 -2.87 -10.82 7.18
CA ILE A 61 -1.90 -11.06 8.28
C ILE A 61 -2.38 -10.49 9.64
N GLY A 62 -3.64 -10.05 9.74
CA GLY A 62 -4.23 -9.48 10.94
C GLY A 62 -3.68 -8.10 11.30
N ALA A 63 -3.29 -7.32 10.30
CA ALA A 63 -2.82 -5.94 10.43
C ALA A 63 -3.73 -4.99 9.63
N ALA A 64 -3.53 -3.69 9.80
CA ALA A 64 -4.18 -2.64 9.02
C ALA A 64 -3.15 -1.56 8.68
N PRO A 65 -3.33 -0.79 7.59
CA PRO A 65 -2.43 0.30 7.26
C PRO A 65 -2.23 1.28 8.43
N ALA A 66 -0.98 1.55 8.76
CA ALA A 66 -0.61 2.55 9.74
C ALA A 66 -0.51 3.91 9.04
N ARG A 67 -1.13 4.93 9.66
CA ARG A 67 -1.05 6.33 9.21
C ARG A 67 0.33 6.91 9.46
#